data_AF-A0A8T7EF44-F1
#
_entry.id   AF-A0A8T7EF44-F1
#
_cell.length_a   1.000
_cell.length_b   1.000
_cell.length_c   1.000
_cell.angle_alpha   90.00
_cell.angle_beta   90.00
_cell.angle_gamma   90.00
#
_symmetry.space_group_name_H-M   'P 1'
#
loop_
_entity.id
_entity.type
_entity.pdbx_description
1 polymer ?
#
loop_
_entity_poly.entity_id
_entity_poly.type
_entity_poly.pdbx_seq_one_letter_code
_entity_poly.pdbx_strand_id
1 'polypeptide(L)'
;MMDWSAFGGAAVGAIFAVVAMIVIFAIWDYFDRRKAKNDQQPTQSKPAKSPLDDILESHLEEYIIAHFGELFPGWKIVDVESDTAAKMIRPLGVRRRTEGGEIDILCTDNNGDFVVIELKRNRAPDEVVAQIDRYMAWVEQNLVQPNQQVRGIIIARKFSKHLNYTLSRRSGIDFWLYDWQLNFTPVTNGQTKGVSEIHDSNLNQSNQGHLDA
;
A
#
# COMPACT_ATOMS: atom_id res chain seq x y z
N MET A 1 36.20 -59.68 47.95
CA MET A 1 36.32 -58.35 47.31
C MET A 1 34.92 -57.92 46.94
N MET A 2 34.39 -56.86 47.54
CA MET A 2 33.06 -56.32 47.22
C MET A 2 33.20 -55.24 46.13
N ASP A 3 32.40 -55.39 45.08
CA ASP A 3 32.31 -54.54 43.89
C ASP A 3 31.53 -53.25 44.19
N TRP A 4 32.06 -52.11 43.74
CA TRP A 4 31.57 -50.75 43.96
C TRP A 4 30.74 -50.19 42.78
N SER A 5 30.32 -51.03 41.84
CA SER A 5 29.65 -50.59 40.60
C SER A 5 28.19 -50.07 40.74
N ALA A 6 27.59 -50.07 41.94
CA ALA A 6 26.16 -49.80 42.10
C ALA A 6 25.76 -48.41 42.69
N PHE A 7 26.70 -47.48 42.91
CA PHE A 7 26.37 -46.15 43.49
C PHE A 7 26.53 -44.94 42.54
N GLY A 8 26.90 -45.15 41.28
CA GLY A 8 27.20 -44.05 40.34
C GLY A 8 26.01 -43.46 39.55
N GLY A 9 24.89 -44.16 39.42
CA GLY A 9 23.82 -43.78 38.47
C GLY A 9 22.84 -42.71 38.98
N ALA A 10 22.44 -42.78 40.25
CA ALA A 10 21.40 -41.91 40.80
C ALA A 10 21.88 -40.47 41.06
N ALA A 11 23.13 -40.29 41.50
CA ALA A 11 23.71 -38.98 41.76
C ALA A 11 23.95 -38.19 40.46
N VAL A 12 24.37 -38.86 39.38
CA VAL A 12 24.59 -38.25 38.07
C VAL A 12 23.27 -37.79 37.44
N GLY A 13 22.21 -38.61 37.53
CA GLY A 13 20.86 -38.23 37.06
C GLY A 13 20.27 -37.02 37.80
N ALA A 14 20.47 -36.92 39.12
CA ALA A 14 20.04 -35.78 39.92
C ALA A 14 20.79 -34.48 39.55
N ILE A 15 22.10 -34.56 39.29
CA ILE A 15 22.90 -33.41 38.85
C ILE A 15 22.45 -32.93 37.46
N PHE A 16 22.18 -33.84 36.52
CA PHE A 16 21.64 -33.47 35.20
C PHE A 16 20.26 -32.79 35.29
N ALA A 17 19.38 -33.24 36.17
CA ALA A 17 18.07 -32.62 36.39
C ALA A 17 18.20 -31.19 36.95
N VAL A 18 19.11 -30.97 37.90
CA VAL A 18 19.36 -29.65 38.48
C VAL A 18 19.97 -28.70 37.44
N VAL A 19 20.94 -29.17 36.65
CA VAL A 19 21.55 -28.36 35.57
C VAL A 19 20.51 -28.04 34.48
N ALA A 20 19.67 -29.00 34.09
CA ALA A 20 18.59 -28.76 33.13
C ALA A 20 17.59 -27.72 33.64
N MET A 21 17.21 -27.76 34.93
CA MET A 21 16.34 -26.74 35.53
C MET A 21 16.98 -25.36 35.57
N ILE A 22 18.28 -25.26 35.88
CA ILE A 22 19.01 -23.99 35.85
C ILE A 22 19.05 -23.42 34.43
N VAL A 23 19.26 -24.26 33.41
CA VAL A 23 19.27 -23.84 32.01
C VAL A 23 17.86 -23.41 31.55
N ILE A 24 16.82 -24.16 31.91
CA ILE A 24 15.43 -23.78 31.61
C ILE A 24 15.07 -22.46 32.30
N PHE A 25 15.46 -22.30 33.57
CA PHE A 25 15.24 -21.07 34.31
C PHE A 25 16.02 -19.89 33.70
N ALA A 26 17.26 -20.10 33.26
CA ALA A 26 18.05 -19.09 32.58
C ALA A 26 17.46 -18.72 31.20
N ILE A 27 16.92 -19.69 30.46
CA ILE A 27 16.22 -19.44 29.18
C ILE A 27 14.92 -18.67 29.45
N TRP A 28 14.14 -19.08 30.46
CA TRP A 28 12.91 -18.42 30.85
C TRP A 28 13.18 -16.98 31.32
N ASP A 29 14.15 -16.77 32.21
CA ASP A 29 14.59 -15.43 32.68
C ASP A 29 15.17 -14.58 31.54
N TYR A 30 15.91 -15.19 30.60
CA TYR A 30 16.38 -14.51 29.39
C TYR A 30 15.23 -14.00 28.52
N PHE A 31 14.19 -14.83 28.34
CA PHE A 31 12.99 -14.46 27.59
C PHE A 31 12.12 -13.43 28.31
N ASP A 32 11.95 -13.55 29.64
CA ASP A 32 11.16 -12.62 30.44
C ASP A 32 11.81 -11.22 30.51
N ARG A 33 13.14 -11.15 30.66
CA ARG A 33 13.87 -9.87 30.57
C ARG A 33 13.79 -9.25 29.17
N ARG A 34 13.67 -10.06 28.11
CA ARG A 34 13.39 -9.58 26.75
C ARG A 34 11.96 -9.09 26.60
N LYS A 35 10.98 -9.79 27.17
CA LYS A 35 9.58 -9.37 27.16
C LYS A 35 9.41 -8.03 27.89
N ALA A 36 10.01 -7.88 29.08
CA ALA A 36 10.02 -6.63 29.83
C ALA A 36 10.73 -5.47 29.11
N LYS A 37 11.80 -5.73 28.33
CA LYS A 37 12.45 -4.73 27.48
C LYS A 37 11.66 -4.40 26.20
N ASN A 38 10.98 -5.38 25.61
CA ASN A 38 10.10 -5.17 24.45
C ASN A 38 8.79 -4.46 24.84
N ASP A 39 8.27 -4.70 26.04
CA ASP A 39 7.08 -4.02 26.57
C ASP A 39 7.36 -2.54 26.91
N GLN A 40 8.64 -2.15 27.03
CA GLN A 40 9.10 -0.77 27.22
C GLN A 40 9.58 -0.09 25.93
N GLN A 41 9.60 -0.81 24.81
CA GLN A 41 9.70 -0.16 23.51
C GLN A 41 8.28 0.29 23.16
N PRO A 42 8.00 1.59 22.99
CA PRO A 42 6.69 2.01 22.50
C PRO A 42 6.44 1.21 21.23
N THR A 43 5.39 0.40 21.23
CA THR A 43 4.85 -0.19 20.02
C THR A 43 4.70 0.98 19.06
N GLN A 44 5.55 1.02 18.02
CA GLN A 44 5.32 1.95 16.93
C GLN A 44 4.04 1.47 16.25
N SER A 45 2.91 1.91 16.80
CA SER A 45 1.64 1.82 16.12
C SER A 45 1.86 2.48 14.77
N LYS A 46 1.54 1.74 13.71
CA LYS A 46 1.45 2.29 12.35
C LYS A 46 0.69 3.61 12.49
N PRO A 47 1.26 4.76 12.06
CA PRO A 47 0.65 6.05 12.31
C PRO A 47 -0.79 6.02 11.81
N ALA A 48 -1.73 6.36 12.70
CA ALA A 48 -3.13 6.46 12.33
C ALA A 48 -3.24 7.44 11.14
N LYS A 49 -3.98 7.04 10.11
CA LYS A 49 -4.23 7.89 8.94
C LYS A 49 -4.81 9.22 9.41
N SER A 50 -4.26 10.33 8.90
CA SER A 50 -4.76 11.67 9.20
C SER A 50 -6.12 11.88 8.50
N PRO A 51 -7.10 12.59 9.10
CA PRO A 51 -8.39 12.87 8.45
C PRO A 51 -8.25 13.57 7.08
N LEU A 52 -7.21 14.40 6.91
CA LEU A 52 -6.91 15.04 5.62
C LEU A 52 -6.46 14.02 4.56
N ASP A 53 -5.88 12.90 5.00
CA ASP A 53 -5.41 11.81 4.14
C ASP A 53 -6.57 11.03 3.56
N ASP A 54 -7.57 10.73 4.38
CA ASP A 54 -8.78 10.03 3.96
C ASP A 54 -9.65 10.89 3.04
N ILE A 55 -9.73 12.21 3.28
CA ILE A 55 -10.45 13.14 2.39
C ILE A 55 -9.81 13.16 0.99
N LEU A 56 -8.47 13.24 0.91
CA LEU A 56 -7.79 13.31 -0.39
C LEU A 56 -7.87 12.02 -1.18
N GLU A 57 -7.79 10.85 -0.52
CA GLU A 57 -8.01 9.57 -1.20
C GLU A 57 -9.46 9.44 -1.67
N SER A 58 -10.44 9.82 -0.85
CA SER A 58 -11.86 9.85 -1.23
C SER A 58 -12.11 10.76 -2.45
N HIS A 59 -11.54 11.97 -2.46
CA HIS A 59 -11.69 12.90 -3.59
C HIS A 59 -11.04 12.38 -4.88
N LEU A 60 -9.87 11.73 -4.80
CA LEU A 60 -9.23 11.10 -5.96
C LEU A 60 -10.13 10.00 -6.52
N GLU A 61 -10.65 9.14 -5.65
CA GLU A 61 -11.54 8.05 -6.02
C GLU A 61 -12.82 8.57 -6.69
N GLU A 62 -13.48 9.56 -6.07
CA GLU A 62 -14.67 10.21 -6.62
C GLU A 62 -14.41 10.83 -7.99
N TYR A 63 -13.27 11.53 -8.15
CA TYR A 63 -12.87 12.09 -9.44
C TYR A 63 -12.68 11.00 -10.50
N ILE A 64 -11.97 9.92 -10.16
CA ILE A 64 -11.74 8.81 -11.08
C ILE A 64 -13.07 8.17 -11.50
N ILE A 65 -14.00 7.98 -10.57
CA ILE A 65 -15.30 7.36 -10.87
C ILE A 65 -16.15 8.26 -11.76
N ALA A 66 -16.22 9.56 -11.44
CA ALA A 66 -16.99 10.54 -12.20
C ALA A 66 -16.49 10.67 -13.65
N HIS A 67 -15.19 10.53 -13.86
CA HIS A 67 -14.53 10.66 -15.16
C HIS A 67 -14.00 9.33 -15.71
N PHE A 68 -14.52 8.18 -15.25
CA PHE A 68 -13.91 6.88 -15.51
C PHE A 68 -13.78 6.58 -17.00
N GLY A 69 -14.83 6.85 -17.79
CA GLY A 69 -14.81 6.63 -19.24
C GLY A 69 -13.86 7.56 -20.01
N GLU A 70 -13.52 8.72 -19.45
CA GLU A 70 -12.54 9.64 -20.03
C GLU A 70 -11.11 9.20 -19.70
N LEU A 71 -10.88 8.79 -18.44
CA LEU A 71 -9.58 8.33 -17.96
C LEU A 71 -9.20 6.94 -18.48
N PHE A 72 -10.20 6.08 -18.67
CA PHE A 72 -10.03 4.69 -19.12
C PHE A 72 -10.99 4.37 -20.28
N PRO A 73 -10.73 4.89 -21.50
CA PRO A 73 -11.65 4.72 -22.62
C PRO A 73 -11.96 3.26 -22.95
N GLY A 74 -13.25 2.94 -22.92
CA GLY A 74 -13.81 1.61 -23.22
C GLY A 74 -13.75 0.60 -22.06
N TRP A 75 -13.10 0.95 -20.94
CA TRP A 75 -13.13 0.15 -19.72
C TRP A 75 -14.47 0.35 -19.01
N LYS A 76 -14.85 -0.64 -18.18
CA LYS A 76 -16.14 -0.62 -17.46
C LYS A 76 -15.93 -0.99 -16.00
N ILE A 77 -16.39 -0.15 -15.08
CA ILE A 77 -16.47 -0.54 -13.67
C ILE A 77 -17.43 -1.73 -13.56
N VAL A 78 -17.01 -2.77 -12.84
CA VAL A 78 -17.81 -3.99 -12.70
C VAL A 78 -19.12 -3.66 -11.99
N ASP A 79 -20.23 -4.07 -12.59
CA ASP A 79 -21.58 -3.90 -12.04
C ASP A 79 -22.31 -5.24 -12.19
N VAL A 80 -22.24 -6.08 -11.15
CA VAL A 80 -22.88 -7.41 -11.16
C VAL A 80 -24.30 -7.25 -10.65
N GLU A 81 -25.21 -6.97 -11.58
CA GLU A 81 -26.69 -6.99 -11.46
C GLU A 81 -27.26 -6.53 -10.11
N SER A 82 -27.55 -5.22 -10.00
CA SER A 82 -28.65 -4.80 -9.12
C SER A 82 -29.93 -4.79 -9.95
N ASP A 83 -30.75 -5.82 -9.78
CA ASP A 83 -32.09 -5.85 -10.35
C ASP A 83 -32.89 -4.66 -9.76
N THR A 84 -33.26 -3.73 -10.63
CA THR A 84 -34.33 -2.73 -10.42
C THR A 84 -34.36 -1.98 -9.08
N ALA A 85 -33.50 -0.97 -8.89
CA ALA A 85 -33.73 0.29 -8.13
C ALA A 85 -32.43 0.97 -7.68
N ALA A 86 -31.33 0.22 -7.57
CA ALA A 86 -30.07 0.71 -7.00
C ALA A 86 -29.20 1.55 -7.96
N LYS A 87 -29.76 2.06 -9.06
CA LYS A 87 -29.05 2.94 -10.01
C LYS A 87 -28.65 4.31 -9.39
N MET A 88 -29.05 4.57 -8.15
CA MET A 88 -28.57 5.69 -7.32
C MET A 88 -27.46 5.31 -6.32
N ILE A 89 -27.08 4.03 -6.26
CA ILE A 89 -26.05 3.51 -5.38
C ILE A 89 -24.82 3.27 -6.26
N ARG A 90 -23.67 3.74 -5.78
CA ARG A 90 -22.35 3.61 -6.39
C ARG A 90 -22.11 2.24 -7.06
N PRO A 91 -21.41 2.16 -8.22
CA PRO A 91 -21.19 0.88 -8.90
C PRO A 91 -20.53 -0.17 -7.99
N LEU A 92 -20.92 -1.45 -8.13
CA LEU A 92 -20.49 -2.54 -7.24
C LEU A 92 -18.99 -2.85 -7.27
N GLY A 93 -18.31 -2.45 -8.33
CA GLY A 93 -16.86 -2.55 -8.46
C GLY A 93 -16.11 -1.54 -7.60
N VAL A 94 -16.79 -0.50 -7.09
CA VAL A 94 -16.15 0.52 -6.26
C VAL A 94 -16.23 0.16 -4.78
N ARG A 95 -15.12 0.28 -4.04
CA ARG A 95 -15.00 -0.13 -2.63
C ARG A 95 -15.56 -1.54 -2.41
N ARG A 96 -15.24 -2.44 -3.34
CA ARG A 96 -15.79 -3.80 -3.34
C ARG A 96 -15.18 -4.58 -2.17
N ARG A 97 -16.01 -4.92 -1.19
CA ARG A 97 -15.63 -5.77 -0.06
C ARG A 97 -15.58 -7.22 -0.48
N THR A 98 -14.47 -7.87 -0.13
CA THR A 98 -14.18 -9.28 -0.42
C THR A 98 -13.53 -9.93 0.80
N GLU A 99 -13.37 -11.24 0.77
CA GLU A 99 -12.57 -11.96 1.79
C GLU A 99 -11.09 -11.56 1.72
N GLY A 100 -10.62 -11.14 0.53
CA GLY A 100 -9.28 -10.60 0.33
C GLY A 100 -9.10 -9.16 0.83
N GLY A 101 -10.18 -8.46 1.23
CA GLY A 101 -10.17 -7.05 1.64
C GLY A 101 -11.04 -6.16 0.75
N GLU A 102 -10.90 -4.84 0.88
CA GLU A 102 -11.69 -3.86 0.13
C GLU A 102 -10.91 -3.34 -1.07
N ILE A 103 -11.38 -3.65 -2.27
CA ILE A 103 -10.79 -3.20 -3.54
C ILE A 103 -11.31 -1.78 -3.81
N ASP A 104 -10.43 -0.80 -4.02
CA ASP A 104 -10.84 0.58 -4.30
C ASP A 104 -11.69 0.65 -5.58
N ILE A 105 -11.18 0.12 -6.71
CA ILE A 105 -11.95 0.02 -7.97
C ILE A 105 -11.65 -1.33 -8.66
N LEU A 106 -12.70 -2.09 -8.95
CA LEU A 106 -12.70 -3.27 -9.79
C LEU A 106 -13.42 -2.96 -11.11
N CYS A 107 -12.73 -3.19 -12.21
CA CYS A 107 -13.23 -2.91 -13.56
C CYS A 107 -12.80 -3.99 -14.55
N THR A 108 -13.31 -3.93 -15.78
CA THR A 108 -12.84 -4.69 -16.93
C THR A 108 -12.32 -3.76 -18.01
N ASP A 109 -11.31 -4.21 -18.75
CA ASP A 109 -10.78 -3.47 -19.89
C ASP A 109 -11.48 -3.83 -21.21
N ASN A 110 -10.94 -3.34 -22.33
CA ASN A 110 -11.47 -3.57 -23.67
C ASN A 110 -11.44 -5.03 -24.13
N ASN A 111 -10.57 -5.86 -23.53
CA ASN A 111 -10.49 -7.29 -23.82
C ASN A 111 -11.46 -8.11 -22.95
N GLY A 112 -12.10 -7.47 -21.97
CA GLY A 112 -12.90 -8.13 -20.95
C GLY A 112 -12.05 -8.71 -19.82
N ASP A 113 -10.76 -8.39 -19.74
CA ASP A 113 -9.91 -8.81 -18.63
C ASP A 113 -10.18 -7.94 -17.39
N PHE A 114 -10.08 -8.54 -16.20
CA PHE A 114 -10.27 -7.81 -14.95
C PHE A 114 -9.06 -6.94 -14.61
N VAL A 115 -9.35 -5.75 -14.09
CA VAL A 115 -8.36 -4.81 -13.60
C VAL A 115 -8.73 -4.41 -12.17
N VAL A 116 -7.82 -4.72 -11.26
CA VAL A 116 -7.87 -4.29 -9.86
C VAL A 116 -7.07 -3.01 -9.71
N ILE A 117 -7.71 -1.92 -9.31
CA ILE A 117 -7.04 -0.63 -9.12
C ILE A 117 -6.98 -0.33 -7.62
N GLU A 118 -5.78 -0.02 -7.15
CA GLU A 118 -5.51 0.43 -5.78
C GLU A 118 -5.01 1.88 -5.82
N LEU A 119 -5.65 2.77 -5.07
CA LEU A 119 -5.35 4.19 -5.06
C LEU A 119 -4.50 4.57 -3.84
N LYS A 120 -3.51 5.45 -4.06
CA LYS A 120 -2.69 6.04 -2.99
C LYS A 120 -2.48 7.52 -3.25
N ARG A 121 -2.89 8.39 -2.32
CA ARG A 121 -2.78 9.84 -2.53
C ARG A 121 -1.35 10.39 -2.67
N ASN A 122 -0.35 9.67 -2.17
CA ASN A 122 1.04 10.15 -2.08
C ASN A 122 2.01 9.08 -2.61
N ARG A 123 2.94 8.64 -1.76
CA ARG A 123 3.84 7.54 -2.03
C ARG A 123 3.15 6.25 -1.62
N ALA A 124 3.04 5.30 -2.54
CA ALA A 124 2.54 3.98 -2.18
C ALA A 124 3.58 3.25 -1.32
N PRO A 125 3.19 2.67 -0.17
CA PRO A 125 4.10 1.88 0.67
C PRO A 125 4.30 0.49 0.07
N ASP A 126 5.41 -0.20 0.39
CA ASP A 126 5.71 -1.53 -0.19
C ASP A 126 4.63 -2.58 0.11
N GLU A 127 3.92 -2.44 1.24
CA GLU A 127 2.78 -3.29 1.62
C GLU A 127 1.60 -3.24 0.62
N VAL A 128 1.52 -2.18 -0.21
CA VAL A 128 0.48 -2.06 -1.26
C VAL A 128 0.56 -3.22 -2.26
N VAL A 129 1.76 -3.75 -2.50
CA VAL A 129 1.98 -4.85 -3.45
C VAL A 129 1.35 -6.14 -2.92
N ALA A 130 1.51 -6.41 -1.62
CA ALA A 130 0.87 -7.57 -1.00
C ALA A 130 -0.66 -7.43 -0.95
N GLN A 131 -1.15 -6.19 -0.83
CA GLN A 131 -2.58 -5.89 -0.87
C GLN A 131 -3.16 -6.18 -2.25
N ILE A 132 -2.56 -5.66 -3.32
CA ILE A 132 -3.05 -5.88 -4.68
C ILE A 132 -2.90 -7.35 -5.12
N ASP A 133 -1.81 -8.03 -4.74
CA ASP A 133 -1.64 -9.47 -4.95
C ASP A 133 -2.83 -10.26 -4.39
N ARG A 134 -3.25 -9.95 -3.16
CA ARG A 134 -4.38 -10.62 -2.49
C ARG A 134 -5.71 -10.34 -3.18
N TYR A 135 -5.90 -9.12 -3.69
CA TYR A 135 -7.11 -8.73 -4.40
C TYR A 135 -7.22 -9.43 -5.75
N MET A 136 -6.13 -9.45 -6.53
CA MET A 136 -6.08 -10.16 -7.80
C MET A 136 -6.36 -11.66 -7.62
N ALA A 137 -5.74 -12.29 -6.61
CA ALA A 137 -5.98 -13.71 -6.31
C ALA A 137 -7.46 -13.99 -5.97
N TRP A 138 -8.10 -13.11 -5.20
CA TRP A 138 -9.53 -13.24 -4.91
C TRP A 138 -10.39 -13.10 -6.18
N VAL A 139 -10.11 -12.12 -7.04
CA VAL A 139 -10.82 -11.92 -8.31
C VAL A 139 -10.66 -13.12 -9.23
N GLU A 140 -9.44 -13.65 -9.33
CA GLU A 140 -9.12 -14.82 -10.15
C GLU A 140 -9.88 -16.08 -9.69
N GLN A 141 -10.01 -16.28 -8.39
CA GLN A 141 -10.72 -17.44 -7.83
C GLN A 141 -12.25 -17.34 -7.91
N ASN A 142 -12.81 -16.12 -7.93
CA ASN A 142 -14.24 -15.92 -7.73
C ASN A 142 -14.97 -15.39 -8.96
N LEU A 143 -14.31 -14.66 -9.86
CA LEU A 143 -14.96 -13.90 -10.93
C LEU A 143 -14.47 -14.23 -12.34
N VAL A 144 -13.23 -14.71 -12.47
CA VAL A 144 -12.61 -14.99 -13.77
C VAL A 144 -13.25 -16.19 -14.46
N GLN A 145 -13.61 -16.02 -15.73
CA GLN A 145 -14.02 -17.10 -16.62
C GLN A 145 -12.83 -17.64 -17.43
N PRO A 146 -12.94 -18.84 -18.04
CA PRO A 146 -11.90 -19.35 -18.93
C PRO A 146 -11.54 -18.33 -20.03
N ASN A 147 -10.24 -18.04 -20.17
CA ASN A 147 -9.65 -17.04 -21.08
C ASN A 147 -9.74 -15.56 -20.65
N GLN A 148 -10.25 -15.26 -19.47
CA GLN A 148 -10.07 -13.94 -18.86
C GLN A 148 -8.83 -13.94 -17.97
N GLN A 149 -8.15 -12.80 -17.91
CA GLN A 149 -7.01 -12.56 -17.04
C GLN A 149 -7.33 -11.51 -15.98
N VAL A 150 -6.46 -11.42 -14.97
CA VAL A 150 -6.49 -10.34 -13.98
C VAL A 150 -5.14 -9.62 -13.99
N ARG A 151 -5.18 -8.29 -13.93
CA ARG A 151 -4.01 -7.47 -13.61
C ARG A 151 -4.32 -6.44 -12.55
N GLY A 152 -3.28 -5.99 -11.87
CA GLY A 152 -3.32 -4.96 -10.85
C GLY A 152 -2.75 -3.65 -11.38
N ILE A 153 -3.32 -2.52 -10.96
CA ILE A 153 -2.75 -1.19 -11.19
C ILE A 153 -2.70 -0.46 -9.85
N ILE A 154 -1.52 -0.01 -9.45
CA ILE A 154 -1.36 0.90 -8.32
C ILE A 154 -1.26 2.32 -8.88
N ILE A 155 -2.15 3.22 -8.45
CA ILE A 155 -2.14 4.62 -8.89
C ILE A 155 -1.72 5.51 -7.72
N ALA A 156 -0.60 6.24 -7.85
CA ALA A 156 -0.14 7.16 -6.82
C ALA A 156 0.58 8.41 -7.33
N ARG A 157 0.88 9.38 -6.46
CA ARG A 157 1.64 10.59 -6.85
C ARG A 157 3.14 10.39 -6.91
N LYS A 158 3.66 9.45 -6.13
CA LYS A 158 5.11 9.24 -6.00
C LYS A 158 5.44 7.76 -6.04
N PHE A 159 6.43 7.43 -6.85
CA PHE A 159 7.03 6.11 -6.91
C PHE A 159 8.34 6.08 -6.13
N SER A 160 8.58 5.03 -5.35
CA SER A 160 9.77 4.91 -4.52
C SER A 160 10.74 3.87 -5.08
N LYS A 161 12.05 4.06 -4.84
CA LYS A 161 13.06 3.08 -5.26
C LYS A 161 12.87 1.72 -4.58
N HIS A 162 12.43 1.70 -3.32
CA HIS A 162 12.11 0.46 -2.60
C HIS A 162 10.95 -0.28 -3.24
N LEU A 163 9.87 0.45 -3.55
CA LEU A 163 8.71 -0.12 -4.23
C LEU A 163 9.07 -0.68 -5.61
N ASN A 164 10.00 -0.03 -6.33
CA ASN A 164 10.53 -0.55 -7.59
C ASN A 164 11.17 -1.94 -7.45
N TYR A 165 11.97 -2.15 -6.39
CA TYR A 165 12.53 -3.48 -6.13
C TYR A 165 11.44 -4.50 -5.84
N THR A 166 10.44 -4.14 -5.03
CA THR A 166 9.31 -5.03 -4.71
C THR A 166 8.52 -5.42 -5.95
N LEU A 167 8.20 -4.45 -6.82
CA LEU A 167 7.44 -4.69 -8.06
C LEU A 167 8.25 -5.43 -9.13
N SER A 168 9.57 -5.27 -9.18
CA SER A 168 10.43 -5.93 -10.18
C SER A 168 10.35 -7.47 -10.18
N ARG A 169 9.81 -8.05 -9.10
CA ARG A 169 9.62 -9.49 -8.90
C ARG A 169 8.16 -9.93 -9.08
N ARG A 170 7.27 -9.05 -9.48
CA ARG A 170 5.83 -9.30 -9.68
C ARG A 170 5.48 -9.07 -11.14
N SER A 171 4.81 -10.05 -11.73
CA SER A 171 4.19 -9.93 -13.06
C SER A 171 2.73 -9.53 -12.90
N GLY A 172 2.18 -8.80 -13.87
CA GLY A 172 0.76 -8.45 -13.89
C GLY A 172 0.36 -7.33 -12.93
N ILE A 173 1.31 -6.59 -12.36
CA ILE A 173 1.04 -5.36 -11.59
C ILE A 173 1.76 -4.20 -12.25
N ASP A 174 0.99 -3.21 -12.69
CA ASP A 174 1.49 -1.95 -13.19
C ASP A 174 1.45 -0.87 -12.11
N PHE A 175 2.29 0.15 -12.27
CA PHE A 175 2.28 1.34 -11.42
C PHE A 175 2.09 2.59 -12.26
N TRP A 176 1.04 3.36 -11.98
CA TRP A 176 0.72 4.58 -12.70
C TRP A 176 0.89 5.79 -11.79
N LEU A 177 1.49 6.85 -12.34
CA LEU A 177 1.65 8.12 -11.66
C LEU A 177 0.53 9.07 -12.04
N TYR A 178 0.00 9.79 -11.07
CA TYR A 178 -0.89 10.92 -11.31
C TYR A 178 -0.33 12.18 -10.64
N ASP A 179 -0.63 13.36 -11.18
CA ASP A 179 -0.31 14.63 -10.54
C ASP A 179 -1.46 15.63 -10.69
N TRP A 180 -1.58 16.52 -9.71
CA TRP A 180 -2.61 17.55 -9.67
C TRP A 180 -1.93 18.91 -9.70
N GLN A 181 -2.26 19.72 -10.71
CA GLN A 181 -1.79 21.09 -10.79
C GLN A 181 -2.91 22.03 -10.37
N LEU A 182 -2.71 22.71 -9.24
CA LEU A 182 -3.59 23.78 -8.78
C LEU A 182 -2.90 25.11 -8.98
N ASN A 183 -3.40 25.91 -9.92
CA ASN A 183 -2.85 27.20 -10.26
C ASN A 183 -3.79 28.31 -9.79
N PHE A 184 -3.30 29.22 -8.95
CA PHE A 184 -4.02 30.43 -8.57
C PHE A 184 -3.43 31.62 -9.31
N THR A 185 -4.26 32.33 -10.08
CA THR A 185 -3.85 33.59 -10.71
C THR A 185 -4.54 34.74 -9.96
N PRO A 186 -3.81 35.54 -9.17
CA PRO A 186 -4.42 36.68 -8.49
C PRO A 186 -4.81 37.74 -9.52
N VAL A 187 -6.02 38.27 -9.40
CA VAL A 187 -6.48 39.43 -10.17
C VAL A 187 -6.39 40.66 -9.27
N THR A 188 -5.68 41.68 -9.73
CA THR A 188 -5.64 43.00 -9.08
C THR A 188 -6.07 44.05 -10.10
N ASN A 189 -7.07 44.87 -9.74
CA ASN A 189 -7.62 45.93 -10.60
C ASN A 189 -8.12 45.47 -11.99
N GLY A 190 -8.75 44.29 -12.07
CA GLY A 190 -9.44 43.82 -13.29
C GLY A 190 -8.52 43.40 -14.45
N GLN A 191 -7.21 43.26 -14.23
CA GLN A 191 -6.27 42.76 -15.22
C GLN A 191 -5.65 41.44 -14.74
N THR A 192 -5.78 40.37 -15.53
CA THR A 192 -5.06 39.11 -15.32
C THR A 192 -3.68 39.22 -15.95
N LYS A 193 -2.59 39.18 -15.17
CA LYS A 193 -1.27 38.85 -15.73
C LYS A 193 -1.27 37.35 -16.04
N GLY A 194 -1.15 37.00 -17.31
CA GLY A 194 -1.22 35.62 -17.77
C GLY A 194 -0.11 34.75 -17.19
N VAL A 195 -0.44 33.48 -16.90
CA VAL A 195 0.47 32.46 -16.35
C VAL A 195 1.71 32.22 -17.24
N SER A 196 1.69 32.63 -18.51
CA SER A 196 2.81 32.47 -19.45
C SER A 196 3.98 33.45 -19.25
N GLU A 197 3.80 34.60 -18.58
CA GLU A 197 4.88 35.61 -18.47
C GLU A 197 5.83 35.39 -17.27
N ILE A 198 5.46 34.56 -16.30
CA ILE A 198 6.24 34.36 -15.07
C ILE A 198 7.38 33.33 -15.28
N HIS A 199 7.32 32.51 -16.33
CA HIS A 199 8.33 31.48 -16.60
C HIS A 199 9.62 32.06 -17.21
N ASP A 200 9.53 33.13 -17.99
CA ASP A 200 10.69 33.72 -18.69
C ASP A 200 11.50 34.70 -17.84
N SER A 201 10.90 35.27 -16.77
CA SER A 201 11.60 36.24 -15.92
C SER A 201 12.60 35.62 -14.94
N ASN A 202 12.48 34.32 -14.64
CA ASN A 202 13.37 33.61 -13.70
C ASN A 202 14.62 33.00 -14.36
N LEU A 203 14.71 32.96 -15.68
CA LEU A 203 15.90 32.51 -16.40
C LEU A 203 16.89 33.65 -16.71
N ASN A 204 16.45 34.90 -16.62
CA ASN A 204 17.28 36.05 -17.01
C ASN A 204 17.92 36.81 -15.83
N GLN A 205 17.61 36.44 -14.58
CA GLN A 205 18.25 37.04 -13.39
C GLN A 205 19.43 36.23 -12.83
N SER A 206 19.65 35.00 -13.30
CA SER A 206 20.79 34.17 -12.85
C SER A 206 22.09 34.40 -13.65
N ASN A 207 22.10 35.31 -14.62
CA ASN A 207 23.26 35.54 -15.50
C ASN A 207 23.81 36.98 -15.55
N GLN A 208 23.47 37.83 -14.56
CA GLN A 208 23.99 39.21 -14.45
C GLN A 208 24.66 39.51 -13.10
N GLY A 209 25.27 38.50 -12.47
CA GLY A 209 25.92 38.65 -11.16
C GLY A 209 27.36 38.16 -11.10
N HIS A 210 28.15 38.23 -12.19
CA HIS A 210 29.60 38.00 -12.08
C HIS A 210 30.40 38.60 -13.25
N LEU A 211 30.37 39.91 -13.42
CA LEU A 211 31.48 40.69 -13.97
C LEU A 211 31.38 42.10 -13.37
N ASP A 212 32.51 42.57 -12.84
CA ASP A 212 32.86 43.92 -12.35
C ASP A 212 33.04 44.07 -10.82
N ALA A 213 34.28 44.50 -10.51
CA ALA A 213 34.94 44.86 -9.23
C ALA A 213 35.66 43.73 -8.47
#